data_AF-A0AAV8W4A9-F1
#
_entry.id   AF-A0AAV8W4A9-F1
#
_cell.length_a   1.000
_cell.length_b   1.000
_cell.length_c   1.000
_cell.angle_alpha   90.00
_cell.angle_beta   90.00
_cell.angle_gamma   90.00
#
_symmetry.space_group_name_H-M   'P 1'
#
loop_
_entity.id
_entity.type
_entity.pdbx_description
1 polymer ?
#
loop_
_entity_poly.entity_id
_entity_poly.type
_entity_poly.pdbx_seq_one_letter_code
_entity_poly.pdbx_strand_id
1 'polypeptide(L)'
;MPKGANKKIKTQDFHEFDYIFGMDDDNISDLRDMEPPQSKAKILLLGDFDPEGQRIIRDPYYDRGSEGFEVCYQQCLRSCTAFLDQLK
;
A
#
# COMPACT_ATOMS: atom_id res chain seq x y z
N MET A 1 -0.17 -21.54 4.24
CA MET A 1 0.02 -20.14 3.84
C MET A 1 -0.31 -20.02 2.36
N PRO A 2 -1.27 -19.19 1.93
CA PRO A 2 -1.48 -18.97 0.51
C PRO A 2 -0.20 -18.42 -0.11
N LYS A 3 0.25 -19.03 -1.21
CA LYS A 3 1.39 -18.51 -1.99
C LYS A 3 0.93 -17.23 -2.67
N GLY A 4 1.37 -16.07 -2.19
CA GLY A 4 1.26 -14.83 -2.93
C GLY A 4 2.07 -14.97 -4.23
N ALA A 5 1.42 -14.85 -5.38
CA ALA A 5 2.12 -14.72 -6.65
C ALA A 5 2.43 -13.23 -6.84
N ASN A 6 3.71 -12.90 -7.07
CA ASN A 6 4.09 -11.54 -7.44
C ASN A 6 3.45 -11.20 -8.80
N LYS A 7 2.39 -10.39 -8.79
CA LYS A 7 1.70 -9.91 -9.99
C LYS A 7 2.05 -8.44 -10.17
N LYS A 8 2.55 -8.07 -11.36
CA LYS A 8 2.68 -6.66 -11.73
C LYS A 8 1.28 -6.07 -11.93
N ILE A 9 1.09 -4.84 -11.46
CA ILE A 9 -0.15 -4.09 -11.70
C ILE A 9 -0.35 -3.87 -13.19
N LYS A 10 -1.62 -3.88 -13.62
CA LYS A 10 -2.07 -3.68 -14.99
C LYS A 10 -3.13 -2.58 -15.02
N THR A 11 -3.29 -1.95 -16.17
CA THR A 11 -4.32 -0.91 -16.39
C THR A 11 -5.73 -1.36 -15.98
N GLN A 12 -6.07 -2.64 -16.17
CA GLN A 12 -7.37 -3.17 -15.75
C GLN A 12 -7.62 -3.10 -14.24
N ASP A 13 -6.56 -3.22 -13.42
CA ASP A 13 -6.68 -3.18 -11.97
C ASP A 13 -7.22 -1.79 -11.50
N PHE A 14 -6.92 -0.69 -12.21
CA PHE A 14 -7.44 0.67 -11.92
C PHE A 14 -8.95 0.84 -12.18
N HIS A 15 -9.56 -0.07 -12.94
CA HIS A 15 -11.01 -0.10 -13.15
C HIS A 15 -11.71 -1.15 -12.29
N GLU A 16 -10.98 -2.17 -11.83
CA GLU A 16 -11.49 -3.25 -11.00
C GLU A 16 -11.62 -2.82 -9.52
N PHE A 17 -10.59 -2.17 -8.98
CA PHE A 17 -10.51 -1.82 -7.56
C PHE A 17 -11.03 -0.41 -7.27
N ASP A 18 -11.62 -0.23 -6.09
CA ASP A 18 -12.02 1.09 -5.58
C ASP A 18 -10.83 1.87 -4.97
N TYR A 19 -9.85 1.14 -4.43
CA TYR A 19 -8.68 1.69 -3.76
C TYR A 19 -7.44 0.91 -4.19
N ILE A 20 -6.36 1.63 -4.52
CA ILE A 20 -5.03 1.08 -4.76
C ILE A 20 -4.08 1.79 -3.79
N PHE A 21 -3.36 1.02 -2.98
CA PHE A 21 -2.46 1.56 -1.99
C PHE A 21 -0.99 1.42 -2.41
N GLY A 22 -0.26 2.53 -2.37
CA GLY A 22 1.21 2.55 -2.39
C GLY A 22 1.78 2.47 -0.97
N MET A 23 3.01 1.97 -0.84
CA MET A 23 3.71 1.85 0.45
C MET A 23 4.62 3.05 0.74
N ASP A 24 5.15 3.68 -0.32
CA ASP A 24 5.99 4.86 -0.29
C ASP A 24 5.65 5.82 -1.44
N ASP A 25 6.34 6.96 -1.51
CA ASP A 25 6.09 7.97 -2.55
C ASP A 25 6.52 7.51 -3.95
N ASP A 26 7.50 6.63 -4.07
CA ASP A 26 7.94 6.06 -5.36
C ASP A 26 6.83 5.18 -5.94
N ASN A 27 6.20 4.33 -5.12
CA ASN A 27 5.04 3.56 -5.52
C ASN A 27 3.89 4.47 -5.98
N ILE A 28 3.64 5.57 -5.27
CA ILE A 28 2.58 6.52 -5.67
C ILE A 28 2.91 7.15 -7.02
N SER A 29 4.16 7.57 -7.24
CA SER A 29 4.59 8.13 -8.51
C SER A 29 4.37 7.12 -9.65
N ASP A 30 4.85 5.89 -9.49
CA ASP A 30 4.70 4.82 -10.48
C ASP A 30 3.22 4.52 -10.77
N LEU A 31 2.38 4.44 -9.73
CA LEU A 31 0.95 4.19 -9.89
C LEU A 31 0.24 5.33 -10.64
N ARG A 32 0.64 6.59 -10.39
CA ARG A 32 0.08 7.76 -11.08
C ARG A 32 0.51 7.82 -12.54
N ASP A 33 1.76 7.46 -12.84
CA ASP A 33 2.25 7.36 -14.21
C ASP A 33 1.54 6.26 -15.01
N MET A 34 1.08 5.20 -14.32
CA MET A 34 0.34 4.08 -14.92
C MET A 34 -1.19 4.29 -14.96
N GLU A 35 -1.71 5.32 -14.30
CA GLU A 35 -3.16 5.53 -14.13
C GLU A 35 -3.83 5.86 -15.48
N PRO A 36 -4.80 5.05 -15.95
CA PRO A 36 -5.51 5.35 -17.18
C PRO A 36 -6.52 6.51 -16.99
N PRO A 37 -6.88 7.21 -18.08
CA PRO A 37 -8.05 8.08 -18.06
C PRO A 37 -9.29 7.35 -17.56
N GLN A 38 -10.14 8.04 -16.79
CA GLN A 38 -11.38 7.47 -16.23
C GLN A 38 -11.15 6.26 -15.29
N SER A 39 -9.98 6.22 -14.64
CA SER A 39 -9.72 5.33 -13.50
C SER A 39 -10.82 5.43 -12.45
N LYS A 40 -11.27 4.27 -11.94
CA LYS A 40 -12.22 4.18 -10.83
C LYS A 40 -11.47 4.26 -9.49
N ALA A 41 -10.27 3.68 -9.46
CA ALA A 41 -9.49 3.50 -8.26
C ALA A 41 -9.00 4.83 -7.68
N LYS A 42 -9.12 4.97 -6.36
CA LYS A 42 -8.41 6.00 -5.60
C LYS A 42 -7.01 5.48 -5.26
N ILE A 43 -5.98 6.13 -5.79
CA ILE A 43 -4.59 5.85 -5.43
C ILE A 43 -4.26 6.62 -4.15
N LEU A 44 -3.93 5.91 -3.08
CA LEU A 44 -3.69 6.42 -1.74
C LEU A 44 -2.39 5.84 -1.18
N LEU A 45 -1.76 6.53 -0.25
CA LEU A 45 -0.63 5.97 0.49
C LEU A 45 -1.15 5.27 1.75
N LEU A 46 -0.76 4.02 1.99
CA LEU A 46 -1.30 3.27 3.13
C LEU A 46 -0.91 3.93 4.47
N GLY A 47 0.31 4.46 4.58
CA GLY A 47 0.77 5.13 5.80
C GLY A 47 0.08 6.46 6.09
N ASP A 48 -0.71 7.04 5.16
CA ASP A 48 -1.54 8.21 5.47
C ASP A 48 -2.63 7.89 6.53
N PHE A 49 -2.93 6.60 6.72
CA PHE A 49 -3.88 6.12 7.72
C PHE A 49 -3.21 5.69 9.03
N ASP A 50 -1.89 5.80 9.15
CA ASP A 50 -1.20 5.43 10.37
C ASP A 50 -1.54 6.41 11.51
N PRO A 51 -2.16 5.96 12.63
CA PRO A 51 -2.43 6.83 13.77
C PRO A 51 -1.16 7.38 14.44
N GLU A 52 0.01 6.79 14.21
CA GLU A 52 1.31 7.28 14.68
C GLU A 52 1.96 8.31 13.73
N GLY A 53 1.30 8.62 12.61
CA GLY A 53 1.76 9.60 11.63
C GLY A 53 2.96 9.15 10.79
N GLN A 54 3.32 7.86 10.81
CA GLN A 54 4.37 7.33 9.94
C GLN A 54 3.83 7.08 8.53
N ARG A 55 4.12 8.03 7.65
CA ARG A 55 3.58 8.05 6.29
C ARG A 55 4.20 7.00 5.35
N ILE A 56 5.50 6.77 5.46
CA ILE A 56 6.23 5.85 4.57
C ILE A 56 6.36 4.48 5.25
N ILE A 57 5.95 3.43 4.55
CA ILE A 57 6.17 2.04 4.94
C ILE A 57 7.43 1.55 4.22
N ARG A 58 8.55 1.54 4.93
CA ARG A 58 9.85 1.15 4.37
C ARG A 58 9.88 -0.33 4.01
N ASP A 59 10.46 -0.67 2.86
CA ASP A 59 10.77 -2.05 2.47
C ASP A 59 11.90 -2.64 3.33
N PRO A 60 11.66 -3.72 4.10
CA PRO A 60 12.66 -4.38 4.93
C PRO A 60 13.51 -5.41 4.19
N TYR A 61 13.37 -5.57 2.87
CA TYR A 61 13.98 -6.67 2.09
C TYR A 61 15.50 -6.82 2.27
N TYR A 62 16.21 -5.72 2.47
CA TYR A 62 17.68 -5.70 2.64
C TYR A 62 18.13 -5.64 4.10
N ASP A 63 17.20 -5.68 5.05
CA ASP A 63 17.54 -5.68 6.47
C ASP A 63 18.17 -7.01 6.90
N ARG A 64 19.01 -6.94 7.94
CA ARG A 64 19.50 -8.13 8.62
C ARG A 64 18.54 -8.47 9.75
N GLY A 65 18.14 -9.73 9.82
CA GLY A 65 17.19 -10.18 10.86
C GLY A 65 15.74 -9.87 10.49
N SER A 66 14.85 -10.02 11.46
CA SER A 66 13.40 -9.87 11.27
C SER A 66 12.83 -8.58 11.83
N GLU A 67 13.64 -7.75 12.50
CA GLU A 67 13.13 -6.53 13.16
C GLU A 67 12.49 -5.57 12.15
N GLY A 68 13.09 -5.39 10.97
CA GLY A 68 12.52 -4.54 9.91
C GLY A 68 11.15 -5.02 9.42
N PHE A 69 10.98 -6.34 9.29
CA PHE A 69 9.70 -6.93 8.90
C PHE A 69 8.64 -6.75 9.98
N GLU A 70 9.01 -6.85 11.25
CA GLU A 70 8.08 -6.61 12.36
C GLU A 70 7.60 -5.15 12.35
N VAL A 71 8.50 -4.19 12.16
CA VAL A 71 8.15 -2.76 12.06
C VAL A 71 7.19 -2.51 10.88
N CYS A 72 7.52 -3.04 9.71
CA CYS A 72 6.69 -2.95 8.51
C CYS A 72 5.30 -3.56 8.74
N TYR A 73 5.24 -4.74 9.36
CA TYR A 73 4.00 -5.43 9.68
C TYR A 73 3.11 -4.62 10.63
N GLN A 74 3.67 -4.14 11.74
CA GLN A 74 2.92 -3.34 12.72
C GLN A 74 2.35 -2.07 12.09
N GLN A 75 3.11 -1.44 11.17
CA GLN A 75 2.65 -0.26 10.43
C GLN A 75 1.52 -0.60 9.48
N CYS A 76 1.66 -1.65 8.67
CA CYS A 76 0.59 -2.12 7.81
C CYS A 76 -0.68 -2.42 8.61
N LEU A 77 -0.54 -3.10 9.75
CA LEU A 77 -1.67 -3.51 10.58
C LEU A 77 -2.45 -2.31 11.10
N ARG A 78 -1.78 -1.36 11.76
CA ARG A 78 -2.46 -0.18 12.34
C ARG A 78 -3.06 0.72 11.26
N SER A 79 -2.38 0.92 10.13
CA SER A 79 -2.92 1.69 9.01
C SER A 79 -4.15 1.02 8.38
N CYS A 80 -4.12 -0.30 8.18
CA CYS A 80 -5.28 -1.04 7.67
C CYS A 80 -6.47 -0.94 8.63
N THR A 81 -6.23 -1.12 9.93
CA THR A 81 -7.28 -1.02 10.95
C THR A 81 -7.92 0.37 10.95
N ALA A 82 -7.10 1.43 10.97
CA ALA A 82 -7.59 2.80 10.96
C ALA A 82 -8.36 3.14 9.68
N PHE A 83 -7.90 2.70 8.50
CA PHE A 83 -8.61 2.88 7.25
C PHE A 83 -9.98 2.17 7.26
N LEU A 84 -10.03 0.91 7.69
CA LEU A 84 -11.27 0.14 7.75
C LEU A 84 -12.28 0.74 8.73
N ASP A 85 -11.82 1.34 9.82
CA ASP A 85 -12.70 2.05 10.76
C ASP A 85 -13.32 3.33 10.17
N GLN A 86 -12.64 3.98 9.21
CA GLN A 86 -13.20 5.13 8.47
C GLN A 86 -14.21 4.74 7.38
N LEU A 87 -14.23 3.47 6.96
CA LEU A 87 -15.16 2.95 5.95
C LEU A 87 -16.49 2.44 6.52
N LYS A 88 -16.60 2.32 7.84
CA LYS A 88 -17.83 1.92 8.54
C LYS A 88 -18.82 3.09 8.61
#